data_AF-A0A538LWA1-F1
#
_entry.id   AF-A0A538LWA1-F1
#
_cell.length_a   1.000
_cell.length_b   1.000
_cell.length_c   1.000
_cell.angle_alpha   90.00
_cell.angle_beta   90.00
_cell.angle_gamma   90.00
#
_symmetry.space_group_name_H-M   'P 1'
#
loop_
_entity.id
_entity.type
_entity.pdbx_description
1 polymer ?
#
loop_
_entity_poly.entity_id
_entity_poly.type
_entity_poly.pdbx_seq_one_letter_code
_entity_poly.pdbx_strand_id
1 'polypeptide(L)'
;MAVRDFLSFPNPVNEKAARTVAFVVMVVSAVGLATSTYWLFVPLAYGFVARVLAGPRLSPLGRLASAVVAPRLGAPKPVPGPPKRFAQAIGATLSTLGVVVAFGLGAHGVGDALFALMIVAAGLESLAAVCLGCEVFALLMRAGLVPERVCLECADISGRVVSGRLARTSSTPRVRGRRAQLSRSQAISLRQAHGRRAAVTRAHERAHATARSRR
;
A
#
# COMPACT_ATOMS: atom_id res chain seq x y z
N MET A 1 -23.39 18.11 -1.30
CA MET A 1 -22.08 17.70 -0.74
C MET A 1 -21.57 18.87 0.09
N ALA A 2 -21.33 18.70 1.39
CA ALA A 2 -20.94 19.82 2.23
C ALA A 2 -19.53 20.32 1.83
N VAL A 3 -19.26 21.62 1.97
CA VAL A 3 -17.92 22.19 1.71
C VAL A 3 -16.83 21.43 2.50
N ARG A 4 -17.18 20.94 3.70
CA ARG A 4 -16.31 20.13 4.56
C ARG A 4 -15.92 18.78 3.94
N ASP A 5 -16.84 18.13 3.22
CA ASP A 5 -16.56 16.84 2.56
C ASP A 5 -15.63 17.03 1.37
N PHE A 6 -15.77 18.15 0.66
CA PHE A 6 -14.93 18.50 -0.49
C PHE A 6 -13.50 18.86 -0.07
N LEU A 7 -13.34 19.51 1.09
CA LEU A 7 -12.06 19.85 1.72
C LEU A 7 -11.50 18.74 2.63
N SER A 8 -12.07 17.54 2.57
CA SER A 8 -11.53 16.40 3.32
C SER A 8 -10.36 15.76 2.57
N PHE A 9 -9.23 15.54 3.24
CA PHE A 9 -8.13 14.80 2.64
C PHE A 9 -8.48 13.31 2.59
N PRO A 10 -8.30 12.61 1.45
CA PRO A 10 -8.65 11.20 1.36
C PRO A 10 -7.84 10.32 2.30
N ASN A 11 -8.52 9.39 2.97
CA ASN A 11 -7.91 8.34 3.76
C ASN A 11 -8.68 7.03 3.51
N PRO A 12 -8.04 5.96 3.00
CA PRO A 12 -6.62 5.82 2.63
C PRO A 12 -6.26 6.52 1.29
N VAL A 13 -4.96 6.65 1.03
CA VAL A 13 -4.40 7.15 -0.24
C VAL A 13 -3.62 6.06 -0.96
N ASN A 14 -3.56 6.13 -2.30
CA ASN A 14 -2.78 5.18 -3.10
C ASN A 14 -1.30 5.61 -3.15
N GLU A 15 -0.39 4.76 -2.66
CA GLU A 15 1.05 4.99 -2.67
C GLU A 15 1.59 5.24 -4.09
N LYS A 16 1.08 4.52 -5.10
CA LYS A 16 1.53 4.69 -6.49
C LYS A 16 1.21 6.09 -7.03
N ALA A 17 0.03 6.61 -6.68
CA ALA A 17 -0.35 7.97 -7.05
C ALA A 17 0.56 8.99 -6.35
N ALA A 18 0.86 8.81 -5.06
CA ALA A 18 1.78 9.66 -4.34
C ALA A 18 3.18 9.69 -4.98
N ARG A 19 3.71 8.51 -5.36
CA ARG A 19 5.00 8.38 -6.05
C ARG A 19 5.02 9.06 -7.41
N THR A 20 3.94 8.95 -8.19
CA THR A 20 3.82 9.67 -9.46
C THR A 20 3.87 11.18 -9.26
N VAL A 21 3.11 11.71 -8.28
CA VAL A 21 3.13 13.15 -8.00
C VAL A 21 4.51 13.60 -7.53
N ALA A 22 5.17 12.83 -6.66
CA ALA A 22 6.53 13.10 -6.20
C ALA A 22 7.52 13.14 -7.38
N PHE A 23 7.41 12.22 -8.33
CA PHE A 23 8.25 12.21 -9.53
C PHE A 23 8.10 13.51 -10.33
N VAL A 24 6.86 13.97 -10.56
CA VAL A 24 6.62 15.23 -11.27
C VAL A 24 7.16 16.43 -10.49
N VAL A 25 6.97 16.46 -9.16
CA VAL A 25 7.55 17.53 -8.32
C VAL A 25 9.07 17.55 -8.44
N MET A 26 9.73 16.40 -8.39
CA MET A 26 11.18 16.29 -8.54
C MET A 26 11.63 16.83 -9.90
N VAL A 27 11.01 16.39 -11.00
CA VAL A 27 11.36 16.82 -12.37
C VAL A 27 11.12 18.32 -12.55
N VAL A 28 9.94 18.82 -12.20
CA VAL A 28 9.61 20.25 -12.36
C VAL A 28 10.56 21.12 -11.54
N SER A 29 10.90 20.71 -10.32
CA SER A 29 11.81 21.48 -9.47
C SER A 29 13.24 21.46 -10.03
N ALA A 30 13.71 20.30 -10.50
CA ALA A 30 15.04 20.17 -11.11
C ALA A 30 15.15 21.00 -12.40
N VAL A 31 14.13 20.96 -13.27
CA VAL A 31 14.08 21.80 -14.47
C VAL A 31 14.04 23.27 -14.09
N GLY A 32 13.16 23.66 -13.16
CA GLY A 32 13.03 25.06 -12.72
C GLY A 32 14.34 25.65 -12.21
N LEU A 33 15.13 24.89 -11.44
CA LEU A 33 16.47 25.32 -11.00
C LEU A 33 17.47 25.33 -12.16
N ALA A 34 17.55 24.25 -12.95
CA ALA A 34 18.52 24.12 -14.03
C ALA A 34 18.36 25.19 -15.13
N THR A 35 17.12 25.57 -15.43
CA THR A 35 16.80 26.60 -16.44
C THR A 35 16.53 27.97 -15.82
N SER A 36 16.71 28.13 -14.50
CA SER A 36 16.37 29.35 -13.76
C SER A 36 14.95 29.86 -14.06
N THR A 37 14.02 28.97 -14.35
CA THR A 37 12.64 29.30 -14.71
C THR A 37 11.78 29.30 -13.46
N TYR A 38 12.01 30.31 -12.61
CA TYR A 38 11.38 30.39 -11.28
C TYR A 38 9.85 30.43 -11.32
N TRP A 39 9.26 30.86 -12.43
CA TRP A 39 7.81 30.86 -12.63
C TRP A 39 7.19 29.47 -12.51
N LEU A 40 7.95 28.39 -12.73
CA LEU A 40 7.48 27.01 -12.53
C LEU A 40 7.18 26.68 -11.06
N PHE A 41 7.79 27.40 -10.12
CA PHE A 41 7.59 27.15 -8.69
C PHE A 41 6.23 27.66 -8.18
N VAL A 42 5.63 28.65 -8.86
CA VAL A 42 4.30 29.18 -8.52
C VAL A 42 3.19 28.13 -8.66
N PRO A 43 2.99 27.48 -9.83
CA PRO A 43 1.99 26.42 -9.95
C PRO A 43 2.34 25.19 -9.11
N LEU A 44 3.63 24.95 -8.84
CA LEU A 44 4.07 23.88 -7.94
C LEU A 44 3.62 24.14 -6.50
N ALA A 45 3.83 25.36 -5.97
CA ALA A 45 3.37 25.77 -4.65
C ALA A 45 1.84 25.73 -4.53
N TYR A 46 1.13 26.26 -5.52
CA TYR A 46 -0.33 26.12 -5.61
C TYR A 46 -0.76 24.66 -5.55
N GLY A 47 -0.12 23.79 -6.34
CA GLY A 47 -0.40 22.38 -6.37
C GLY A 47 -0.18 21.71 -5.01
N PHE A 48 0.79 22.18 -4.21
CA PHE A 48 1.00 21.70 -2.86
C PHE A 48 -0.14 22.11 -1.92
N VAL A 49 -0.47 23.41 -1.88
CA VAL A 49 -1.55 23.96 -1.04
C VAL A 49 -2.90 23.33 -1.37
N ALA A 50 -3.23 23.21 -2.66
CA ALA A 50 -4.47 22.57 -3.11
C ALA A 50 -4.61 21.13 -2.60
N ARG A 51 -3.50 20.37 -2.58
CA ARG A 51 -3.47 18.99 -2.07
C ARG A 51 -3.57 18.91 -0.54
N VAL A 52 -3.07 19.89 0.21
CA VAL A 52 -3.28 19.95 1.67
C VAL A 52 -4.76 20.13 2.00
N LEU A 53 -5.43 20.98 1.22
CA LEU A 53 -6.82 21.39 1.43
C LEU A 53 -7.84 20.37 0.96
N ALA A 54 -7.65 19.71 -0.19
CA ALA A 54 -8.66 18.81 -0.77
C ALA A 54 -8.11 17.49 -1.30
N GLY A 55 -6.82 17.21 -1.05
CA GLY A 55 -6.13 16.07 -1.62
C GLY A 55 -6.04 16.14 -3.16
N PRO A 56 -6.18 15.02 -3.88
CA PRO A 56 -6.06 14.99 -5.33
C PRO A 56 -7.21 15.70 -6.06
N ARG A 57 -8.29 16.10 -5.38
CA ARG A 57 -9.51 16.64 -6.03
C ARG A 57 -9.28 18.01 -6.68
N LEU A 58 -8.57 18.91 -5.99
CA LEU A 58 -8.30 20.27 -6.48
C LEU A 58 -7.05 20.36 -7.36
N SER A 59 -6.11 19.44 -7.22
CA SER A 59 -4.87 19.45 -8.00
C SER A 59 -5.05 18.69 -9.31
N PRO A 60 -4.92 19.34 -10.50
CA PRO A 60 -4.97 18.66 -11.79
C PRO A 60 -3.95 17.51 -11.86
N LEU A 61 -2.74 17.76 -11.34
CA LEU A 61 -1.68 16.76 -11.23
C LEU A 61 -2.08 15.60 -10.32
N GLY A 62 -2.70 15.88 -9.17
CA GLY A 62 -3.22 14.87 -8.25
C GLY A 62 -4.30 13.97 -8.88
N ARG A 63 -5.21 14.55 -9.68
CA ARG A 63 -6.22 13.80 -10.43
C ARG A 63 -5.58 12.91 -11.48
N LEU A 64 -4.68 13.45 -12.29
CA LEU A 64 -3.98 12.69 -13.33
C LEU A 64 -3.20 11.50 -12.73
N ALA A 65 -2.44 11.76 -11.66
CA ALA A 65 -1.69 10.72 -10.97
C ALA A 65 -2.60 9.62 -10.40
N SER A 66 -3.72 10.00 -9.77
CA SER A 66 -4.59 9.05 -9.08
C SER A 66 -5.51 8.27 -10.02
N ALA A 67 -6.08 8.93 -11.04
CA ALA A 67 -7.09 8.35 -11.92
C ALA A 67 -6.50 7.70 -13.18
N VAL A 68 -5.33 8.15 -13.64
CA VAL A 68 -4.76 7.75 -14.94
C VAL A 68 -3.47 6.97 -14.75
N VAL A 69 -2.49 7.54 -14.03
CA VAL A 69 -1.15 6.92 -13.96
C VAL A 69 -1.11 5.76 -12.97
N ALA A 70 -1.59 5.95 -11.74
CA ALA A 70 -1.51 4.93 -10.70
C ALA A 70 -2.19 3.60 -11.05
N PRO A 71 -3.38 3.57 -11.72
CA PRO A 71 -3.99 2.32 -12.17
C PRO A 71 -3.15 1.56 -13.21
N ARG A 72 -2.39 2.28 -14.05
CA ARG A 72 -1.49 1.66 -15.05
C ARG A 72 -0.25 1.05 -14.43
N LEU A 73 0.13 1.48 -13.22
CA LEU A 73 1.25 0.92 -12.45
C LEU A 73 0.85 -0.35 -11.66
N GLY A 74 -0.35 -0.89 -11.89
CA GLY A 74 -0.88 -2.12 -11.28
C GLY A 74 -1.80 -1.87 -10.08
N ALA A 75 -2.08 -2.92 -9.30
CA ALA A 75 -3.07 -2.88 -8.21
C ALA A 75 -2.83 -1.72 -7.20
N PRO A 76 -3.88 -1.04 -6.70
CA PRO A 76 -3.75 0.01 -5.70
C PRO A 76 -3.05 -0.48 -4.43
N LYS A 77 -2.16 0.36 -3.87
CA LYS A 77 -1.50 0.09 -2.59
C LYS A 77 -1.96 1.15 -1.58
N PRO A 78 -2.97 0.86 -0.74
CA PRO A 78 -3.50 1.83 0.21
C PRO A 78 -2.50 2.08 1.34
N VAL A 79 -2.30 3.35 1.67
CA VAL A 79 -1.49 3.82 2.81
C VAL A 79 -2.26 4.88 3.61
N PRO A 80 -1.96 5.05 4.91
CA PRO A 80 -2.64 6.03 5.74
C PRO A 80 -2.51 7.46 5.19
N GLY A 81 -3.63 8.16 5.13
CA GLY A 81 -3.73 9.54 4.65
C GLY A 81 -3.14 10.61 5.57
N PRO A 82 -3.32 10.56 6.91
CA PRO A 82 -2.84 11.63 7.79
C PRO A 82 -1.34 11.93 7.68
N PRO A 83 -0.42 10.92 7.66
CA PRO A 83 1.01 11.18 7.46
C PRO A 83 1.33 11.80 6.10
N LYS A 84 0.62 11.38 5.04
CA LYS A 84 0.79 11.93 3.68
C LYS A 84 0.29 13.37 3.59
N ARG A 85 -0.80 13.72 4.27
CA ARG A 85 -1.27 15.11 4.38
C ARG A 85 -0.27 15.99 5.12
N PHE A 86 0.37 15.48 6.17
CA PHE A 86 1.43 16.20 6.87
C PHE A 86 2.65 16.44 5.97
N ALA A 87 3.13 15.41 5.26
CA ALA A 87 4.20 15.56 4.27
C ALA A 87 3.84 16.61 3.19
N GLN A 88 2.58 16.60 2.76
CA GLN A 88 2.05 17.56 1.81
C GLN A 88 2.04 19.01 2.35
N ALA A 89 1.79 19.17 3.66
CA ALA A 89 1.86 20.48 4.33
C ALA A 89 3.29 21.00 4.42
N ILE A 90 4.27 20.15 4.75
CA ILE A 90 5.69 20.53 4.70
C ILE A 90 6.06 21.01 3.29
N GLY A 91 5.68 20.26 2.25
CA GLY A 91 5.95 20.66 0.87
C GLY A 91 5.28 21.99 0.48
N ALA A 92 4.07 22.26 0.98
CA ALA A 92 3.41 23.57 0.80
C ALA A 92 4.21 24.69 1.47
N THR A 93 4.61 24.51 2.72
CA THR A 93 5.42 25.49 3.45
C THR A 93 6.74 25.77 2.73
N LEU A 94 7.51 24.74 2.36
CA LEU A 94 8.80 24.90 1.70
C LEU A 94 8.67 25.58 0.33
N SER A 95 7.71 25.16 -0.49
CA SER A 95 7.51 25.74 -1.82
C SER A 95 6.97 27.18 -1.77
N THR A 96 6.05 27.49 -0.85
CA THR A 96 5.56 28.86 -0.66
C THR A 96 6.67 29.77 -0.13
N LEU A 97 7.46 29.32 0.86
CA LEU A 97 8.62 30.08 1.34
C LEU A 97 9.65 30.28 0.24
N GLY A 98 9.96 29.25 -0.54
CA GLY A 98 10.89 29.34 -1.67
C GLY A 98 10.45 30.38 -2.70
N VAL A 99 9.17 30.38 -3.07
CA VAL A 99 8.59 31.38 -3.98
C VAL A 99 8.66 32.78 -3.36
N VAL A 100 8.22 32.96 -2.10
CA VAL A 100 8.19 34.28 -1.45
C VAL A 100 9.60 34.86 -1.31
N VAL A 101 10.58 34.05 -0.94
CA VAL A 101 11.96 34.52 -0.75
C VAL A 101 12.63 34.81 -2.10
N ALA A 102 12.43 33.96 -3.12
CA ALA A 102 13.01 34.16 -4.44
C ALA A 102 12.41 35.37 -5.17
N PHE A 103 11.09 35.56 -5.12
CA PHE A 103 10.41 36.64 -5.85
C PHE A 103 10.21 37.93 -5.04
N GLY A 104 9.98 37.82 -3.73
CA GLY A 104 9.66 38.97 -2.87
C GLY A 104 10.88 39.64 -2.25
N LEU A 105 11.94 38.86 -1.95
CA LEU A 105 13.14 39.36 -1.24
C LEU A 105 14.40 39.37 -2.12
N GLY A 106 14.34 38.81 -3.33
CA GLY A 106 15.49 38.69 -4.24
C GLY A 106 16.60 37.76 -3.74
N ALA A 107 16.35 37.00 -2.66
CA ALA A 107 17.32 36.11 -2.04
C ALA A 107 17.27 34.71 -2.69
N HIS A 108 17.64 34.66 -3.97
CA HIS A 108 17.54 33.44 -4.80
C HIS A 108 18.26 32.23 -4.19
N GLY A 109 19.43 32.41 -3.55
CA GLY A 109 20.16 31.30 -2.94
C GLY A 109 19.39 30.54 -1.85
N VAL A 110 18.56 31.23 -1.06
CA VAL A 110 17.72 30.57 -0.04
C VAL A 110 16.57 29.81 -0.71
N GLY A 111 15.94 30.41 -1.74
CA GLY A 111 14.92 29.73 -2.54
C GLY A 111 15.46 28.46 -3.19
N ASP A 112 16.63 28.54 -3.80
CA ASP A 112 17.30 27.42 -4.47
C ASP A 112 17.60 26.28 -3.50
N ALA A 113 18.09 26.61 -2.29
CA ALA A 113 18.32 25.61 -1.25
C ALA A 113 17.03 24.88 -0.84
N LEU A 114 15.92 25.61 -0.70
CA LEU A 114 14.61 25.02 -0.37
C LEU A 114 14.11 24.09 -1.49
N PHE A 115 14.22 24.49 -2.75
CA PHE A 115 13.83 23.65 -3.88
C PHE A 115 14.77 22.46 -4.09
N ALA A 116 16.07 22.62 -3.83
CA ALA A 116 17.04 21.52 -3.85
C ALA A 116 16.69 20.46 -2.79
N LEU A 117 16.35 20.88 -1.56
CA LEU A 117 15.85 19.97 -0.52
C LEU A 117 14.58 19.24 -0.97
N MET A 118 13.65 19.94 -1.63
CA MET A 118 12.43 19.33 -2.17
C MET A 118 12.73 18.29 -3.24
N ILE A 119 13.71 18.52 -4.13
CA ILE A 119 14.14 17.55 -5.14
C ILE A 119 14.61 16.26 -4.47
N VAL A 120 15.44 16.36 -3.43
CA VAL A 120 15.93 15.18 -2.69
C VAL A 120 14.77 14.42 -2.04
N ALA A 121 13.89 15.12 -1.31
CA ALA A 121 12.76 14.48 -0.64
C ALA A 121 11.77 13.83 -1.63
N ALA A 122 11.48 14.50 -2.74
CA ALA A 122 10.60 13.99 -3.78
C ALA A 122 11.25 12.83 -4.57
N GLY A 123 12.56 12.86 -4.77
CA GLY A 123 13.34 11.77 -5.34
C GLY A 123 13.30 10.51 -4.49
N LEU A 124 13.50 10.64 -3.18
CA LEU A 124 13.39 9.51 -2.24
C LEU A 124 12.01 8.87 -2.25
N GLU A 125 10.95 9.69 -2.28
CA GLU A 125 9.57 9.18 -2.34
C GLU A 125 9.29 8.50 -3.69
N SER A 126 9.65 9.14 -4.80
CA SER A 126 9.33 8.63 -6.13
C SER A 126 10.12 7.37 -6.49
N LEU A 127 11.41 7.34 -6.18
CA LEU A 127 12.33 6.25 -6.58
C LEU A 127 12.39 5.14 -5.54
N ALA A 128 12.59 5.48 -4.26
CA ALA A 128 12.81 4.52 -3.18
C ALA A 128 11.56 4.21 -2.34
N ALA A 129 10.43 4.88 -2.60
CA ALA A 129 9.21 4.80 -1.79
C ALA A 129 9.44 5.21 -0.31
N VAL A 130 10.38 6.14 -0.10
CA VAL A 130 10.73 6.68 1.23
C VAL A 130 10.19 8.11 1.34
N CYS A 131 9.22 8.30 2.22
CA CYS A 131 8.60 9.60 2.48
C CYS A 131 9.18 10.23 3.74
N LEU A 132 10.11 11.19 3.62
CA LEU A 132 10.67 11.90 4.77
C LEU A 132 9.59 12.49 5.68
N GLY A 133 8.54 13.08 5.11
CA GLY A 133 7.44 13.64 5.90
C GLY A 133 6.67 12.58 6.70
N CYS A 134 6.50 11.37 6.16
CA CYS A 134 5.88 10.29 6.93
C CYS A 134 6.78 9.79 8.06
N GLU A 135 8.09 9.70 7.84
CA GLU A 135 9.05 9.31 8.89
C GLU A 135 9.06 10.34 10.02
N VAL A 136 9.10 11.63 9.67
CA VAL A 136 8.98 12.72 10.65
C VAL A 136 7.66 12.62 11.41
N PHE A 137 6.53 12.39 10.72
CA PHE A 137 5.24 12.19 11.39
C PHE A 137 5.26 11.00 12.37
N ALA A 138 5.88 9.88 11.99
CA ALA A 138 6.03 8.71 12.85
C ALA A 138 6.90 9.02 14.08
N LEU A 139 7.96 9.82 13.93
CA LEU A 139 8.78 10.29 15.04
C LEU A 139 7.99 11.21 15.97
N LEU A 140 7.18 12.14 15.44
CA LEU A 140 6.33 13.01 16.25
C LEU A 140 5.28 12.21 17.04
N MET A 141 4.72 11.15 16.45
CA MET A 141 3.81 10.24 17.16
C MET A 141 4.53 9.51 18.30
N ARG A 142 5.73 8.96 18.06
CA ARG A 142 6.55 8.30 19.09
C ARG A 142 6.98 9.24 20.21
N ALA A 143 7.22 10.51 19.89
CA ALA A 143 7.54 11.56 20.85
C ALA A 143 6.32 12.08 21.62
N GLY A 144 5.10 11.64 21.29
CA GLY A 144 3.85 12.08 21.93
C GLY A 144 3.38 13.47 21.50
N LEU A 145 4.01 14.10 20.50
CA LEU A 145 3.62 15.41 19.97
C LEU A 145 2.39 15.35 19.07
N VAL A 146 2.17 14.20 18.42
CA VAL A 146 0.96 13.93 17.63
C VAL A 146 0.18 12.80 18.30
N PRO A 147 -1.09 13.01 18.67
CA PRO A 147 -1.85 12.01 19.40
C PRO A 147 -2.34 10.88 18.49
N GLU A 148 -2.44 9.67 19.04
CA GLU A 148 -2.78 8.44 18.30
C GLU A 148 -4.11 8.52 17.53
N ARG A 149 -5.08 9.28 18.05
CA ARG A 149 -6.38 9.55 17.40
C ARG A 149 -6.27 10.16 16.00
N VAL A 150 -5.13 10.79 15.66
CA VAL A 150 -4.89 11.36 14.33
C VAL A 150 -4.65 10.27 13.29
N CYS A 151 -4.04 9.15 13.67
CA CYS A 151 -3.85 8.00 12.80
C CYS A 151 -3.84 6.69 13.61
N LEU A 152 -5.02 6.11 13.82
CA LEU A 152 -5.18 4.83 14.54
C LEU A 152 -4.43 3.70 13.83
N GLU A 153 -4.47 3.65 12.50
CA GLU A 153 -3.73 2.65 11.70
C GLU A 153 -2.21 2.79 11.74
N CYS A 154 -1.71 3.95 12.18
CA CYS A 154 -0.29 4.22 12.38
C CYS A 154 0.14 3.85 13.81
N ALA A 155 -0.78 3.99 14.77
CA ALA A 155 -0.56 3.66 16.17
C ALA A 155 -0.66 2.15 16.42
N ASP A 156 -1.68 1.48 15.87
CA ASP A 156 -1.87 0.03 16.03
C ASP A 156 -1.14 -0.77 14.93
N ILE A 157 0.10 -1.18 15.25
CA ILE A 157 0.95 -2.01 14.37
C ILE A 157 0.58 -3.51 14.49
N SER A 158 -0.22 -3.90 15.49
CA SER A 158 -0.50 -5.30 15.83
C SER A 158 -1.09 -6.06 14.64
N GLY A 159 -2.01 -5.45 13.90
CA GLY A 159 -2.60 -6.03 12.70
C GLY A 159 -1.59 -6.32 11.58
N ARG A 160 -0.59 -5.44 11.38
CA ARG A 160 0.47 -5.64 10.36
C ARG A 160 1.43 -6.75 10.77
N VAL A 161 1.75 -6.85 12.07
CA VAL A 161 2.60 -7.92 12.61
C VAL A 161 1.89 -9.28 12.48
N VAL A 162 0.59 -9.34 12.79
CA VAL A 162 -0.21 -10.57 12.66
C VAL A 162 -0.35 -10.99 11.21
N SER A 163 -0.74 -10.10 10.29
CA SER A 163 -0.82 -10.42 8.85
C SER A 163 0.54 -10.81 8.27
N GLY A 164 1.63 -10.16 8.69
CA GLY A 164 3.00 -10.49 8.27
C GLY A 164 3.48 -11.83 8.83
N ARG A 165 3.01 -12.25 10.01
CA ARG A 165 3.27 -13.58 10.58
C ARG A 165 2.46 -14.65 9.87
N LEU A 166 1.17 -14.39 9.60
CA LEU A 166 0.28 -15.28 8.85
C LEU A 166 0.74 -15.49 7.41
N ALA A 167 1.19 -14.43 6.74
CA ALA A 167 1.79 -14.51 5.41
C ALA A 167 3.06 -15.38 5.42
N ARG A 168 3.92 -15.22 6.44
CA ARG A 168 5.14 -16.05 6.63
C ARG A 168 4.82 -17.52 6.91
N THR A 169 3.75 -17.82 7.61
CA THR A 169 3.30 -19.21 7.83
C THR A 169 2.65 -19.82 6.59
N SER A 170 1.99 -19.00 5.77
CA SER A 170 1.39 -19.44 4.49
C SER A 170 2.41 -19.68 3.38
N SER A 171 3.61 -19.07 3.47
CA SER A 171 4.78 -19.44 2.65
C SER A 171 5.47 -20.69 3.19
N THR A 172 4.71 -21.77 3.37
CA THR A 172 5.27 -23.11 3.50
C THR A 172 5.92 -23.47 2.16
N PRO A 173 7.13 -24.05 2.11
CA PRO A 173 7.67 -24.55 0.84
C PRO A 173 6.64 -25.48 0.23
N ARG A 174 6.26 -25.22 -1.02
CA ARG A 174 5.31 -26.05 -1.77
C ARG A 174 5.92 -27.45 -1.86
N VAL A 175 5.62 -28.34 -0.90
CA VAL A 175 5.92 -29.77 -0.99
C VAL A 175 5.02 -30.33 -2.08
N ARG A 176 5.47 -30.16 -3.32
CA ARG A 176 4.97 -30.78 -4.52
C ARG A 176 5.20 -32.29 -4.38
N GLY A 177 4.30 -32.99 -3.71
CA GLY A 177 4.42 -34.45 -3.57
C GLY A 177 3.33 -35.18 -2.78
N ARG A 178 2.69 -34.58 -1.79
CA ARG A 178 1.82 -35.35 -0.87
C ARG A 178 0.39 -35.65 -1.37
N ARG A 179 -0.15 -34.94 -2.36
CA ARG A 179 -1.50 -35.21 -2.88
C ARG A 179 -1.62 -36.52 -3.66
N ALA A 180 -0.53 -37.00 -4.27
CA ALA A 180 -0.54 -38.26 -5.02
C ALA A 180 -0.52 -39.51 -4.11
N GLN A 181 0.05 -39.43 -2.91
CA GLN A 181 0.13 -40.56 -1.99
C GLN A 181 -1.15 -40.82 -1.20
N LEU A 182 -1.88 -39.76 -0.79
CA LEU A 182 -3.14 -39.90 -0.04
C LEU A 182 -4.24 -40.56 -0.87
N SER A 183 -4.32 -40.23 -2.17
CA SER A 183 -5.30 -40.83 -3.09
C SER A 183 -5.10 -42.35 -3.28
N ARG A 184 -3.84 -42.82 -3.30
CA ARG A 184 -3.55 -44.26 -3.43
C ARG A 184 -3.86 -45.04 -2.15
N SER A 185 -3.59 -44.47 -0.98
CA SER A 185 -3.84 -45.15 0.30
C SER A 185 -5.34 -45.32 0.59
N GLN A 186 -6.17 -44.32 0.26
CA GLN A 186 -7.63 -44.42 0.40
C GLN A 186 -8.25 -45.43 -0.56
N ALA A 187 -7.75 -45.55 -1.80
CA ALA A 187 -8.23 -46.52 -2.77
C ALA A 187 -7.92 -47.98 -2.38
N ILE A 188 -6.79 -48.23 -1.72
CA ILE A 188 -6.41 -49.55 -1.22
C ILE A 188 -7.30 -49.96 -0.04
N SER A 189 -7.58 -49.04 0.88
CA SER A 189 -8.43 -49.30 2.05
C SER A 189 -9.88 -49.63 1.66
N LEU A 190 -10.44 -48.92 0.69
CA LEU A 190 -11.80 -49.18 0.17
C LEU A 190 -11.91 -50.53 -0.55
N ARG A 191 -10.89 -50.95 -1.31
CA ARG A 191 -10.86 -52.29 -1.94
C ARG A 191 -10.78 -53.41 -0.90
N GLN A 192 -10.01 -53.23 0.16
CA GLN A 192 -9.92 -54.22 1.25
C GLN A 192 -11.25 -54.34 2.03
N ALA A 193 -11.97 -53.24 2.24
CA ALA A 193 -13.29 -53.25 2.89
C ALA A 193 -14.36 -53.98 2.06
N HIS A 194 -14.38 -53.76 0.74
CA HIS A 194 -15.31 -54.47 -0.16
C HIS A 194 -15.01 -55.97 -0.29
N GLY A 195 -13.73 -56.35 -0.34
CA GLY A 195 -13.32 -57.76 -0.39
C GLY A 195 -13.74 -58.56 0.85
N ARG A 196 -13.62 -57.95 2.05
CA ARG A 196 -14.07 -58.57 3.31
C ARG A 196 -15.58 -58.76 3.37
N ARG A 197 -16.38 -57.79 2.89
CA ARG A 197 -17.85 -57.93 2.86
C ARG A 197 -18.32 -59.05 1.92
N ALA A 198 -17.68 -59.19 0.75
CA ALA A 198 -17.99 -60.26 -0.20
C ALA A 198 -17.59 -61.67 0.31
N ALA A 199 -16.55 -61.77 1.14
CA ALA A 199 -16.17 -63.04 1.76
C ALA A 199 -17.16 -63.49 2.85
N VAL A 200 -17.67 -62.55 3.66
CA VAL A 200 -18.64 -62.84 4.73
C VAL A 200 -19.99 -63.29 4.14
N THR A 201 -20.47 -62.66 3.07
CA THR A 201 -21.74 -63.08 2.42
C THR A 201 -21.64 -64.47 1.81
N ARG A 202 -20.53 -64.82 1.15
CA ARG A 202 -20.31 -66.18 0.63
C ARG A 202 -20.17 -67.24 1.72
N ALA A 203 -19.60 -66.88 2.88
CA ALA A 203 -19.54 -67.79 4.02
C ALA A 203 -20.94 -68.05 4.61
N HIS A 204 -21.79 -67.01 4.68
CA HIS A 204 -23.17 -67.15 5.13
C HIS A 204 -24.01 -67.99 4.16
N GLU A 205 -23.89 -67.78 2.84
CA GLU A 205 -24.59 -68.60 1.84
C GLU A 205 -24.17 -70.08 1.89
N ARG A 206 -22.88 -70.37 2.06
CA ARG A 206 -22.37 -71.74 2.20
C ARG A 206 -22.88 -72.44 3.46
N ALA A 207 -22.98 -71.71 4.58
CA ALA A 207 -23.55 -72.22 5.84
C ALA A 207 -25.05 -72.52 5.72
N HIS A 208 -25.81 -71.67 5.01
CA HIS A 208 -27.23 -71.92 4.75
C HIS A 208 -27.46 -73.08 3.78
N ALA A 209 -26.60 -73.26 2.77
CA ALA A 209 -26.70 -74.38 1.83
C ALA A 209 -26.41 -75.74 2.50
N THR A 210 -25.43 -75.80 3.41
CA THR A 210 -25.09 -77.03 4.16
C THR A 210 -26.13 -77.42 5.20
N ALA A 211 -26.86 -76.45 5.78
CA ALA A 211 -27.98 -76.73 6.68
C ALA A 211 -29.21 -77.31 5.95
N ARG A 212 -29.37 -77.02 4.66
CA ARG A 212 -30.53 -77.46 3.86
C ARG A 212 -30.39 -78.86 3.27
N SER A 213 -29.16 -79.40 3.16
CA SER A 213 -28.91 -80.76 2.64
C SER A 213 -28.85 -81.85 3.72
N ARG A 214 -29.08 -81.51 4.99
CA ARG A 214 -29.10 -82.45 6.13
C ARG A 214 -30.51 -82.68 6.70
N ARG A 215 -31.54 -82.20 6.01
CA ARG A 215 -32.95 -82.58 6.20
C ARG A 215 -33.38 -83.37 4.97
#